data_AF-A0AAV7IUF0-F1
#
_entry.id   AF-A0AAV7IUF0-F1
#
_cell.length_a   1.000
_cell.length_b   1.000
_cell.length_c   1.000
_cell.angle_alpha   90.00
_cell.angle_beta   90.00
_cell.angle_gamma   90.00
#
_symmetry.space_group_name_H-M   'P 1'
#
loop_
_entity.id
_entity.type
_entity.pdbx_description
1 polymer ?
#
loop_
_entity_poly.entity_id
_entity_poly.type
_entity_poly.pdbx_seq_one_letter_code
_entity_poly.pdbx_strand_id
1 'polypeptide(L)'
;MKKFTIKGVLDGFRSSVAQQVKPDQEIIENLRSDHFQVKRTFRHGFPHQPTAIAFDPVQKLLAIGTKTGSLRLLGRPGVDVNIKHEGGAAVIQLEFLVNEGALISVTADDMLHLWNLRQKIPQVIQSLKFQRERITSIHLPLQSKWLYVGTERGNIHVLHIETFVLSGYVINWNKAIEV
;
A
#
# COMPACT_ATOMS: atom_id res chain seq x y z
N MET A 1 88.55 28.08 18.29
CA MET A 1 87.54 27.05 17.97
C MET A 1 87.07 26.43 19.29
N LYS A 2 85.87 26.80 19.78
CA LYS A 2 85.32 26.29 21.04
C LYS A 2 84.23 25.27 20.73
N LYS A 3 84.45 24.00 21.11
CA LYS A 3 83.44 22.93 21.06
C LYS A 3 82.41 23.20 22.15
N PHE A 4 81.16 23.40 21.75
CA PHE A 4 80.02 23.35 22.67
C PHE A 4 79.43 21.94 22.66
N THR A 5 79.58 21.24 23.77
CA THR A 5 78.94 19.96 24.04
C THR A 5 77.59 20.24 24.70
N ILE A 6 76.50 20.10 23.96
CA ILE A 6 75.15 20.12 24.54
C ILE A 6 74.88 18.72 25.10
N LYS A 7 75.33 18.49 26.33
CA LYS A 7 74.85 17.38 27.16
C LYS A 7 73.58 17.84 27.87
N GLY A 8 72.47 17.13 27.63
CA GLY A 8 71.36 17.07 28.58
C GLY A 8 70.23 18.09 28.44
N VAL A 9 69.51 18.11 27.30
CA VAL A 9 68.19 18.77 27.23
C VAL A 9 67.11 17.91 26.55
N LEU A 10 67.39 16.65 26.20
CA LEU A 10 66.44 15.81 25.45
C LEU A 10 66.03 14.51 26.14
N ASP A 11 66.46 14.25 27.38
CA ASP A 11 66.07 13.03 28.12
C ASP A 11 64.65 13.09 28.73
N GLY A 12 63.93 14.21 28.59
CA GLY A 12 62.61 14.40 29.21
C GLY A 12 61.39 14.19 28.30
N PHE A 13 61.56 14.05 26.98
CA PHE A 13 60.42 14.07 26.05
C PHE A 13 59.96 12.70 25.54
N ARG A 14 60.51 11.59 26.03
CA ARG A 14 60.12 10.24 25.59
C ARG A 14 59.15 9.51 26.52
N SER A 15 58.68 10.12 27.60
CA SER A 15 57.87 9.42 28.63
C SER A 15 56.37 9.73 28.65
N SER A 16 55.84 10.63 27.80
CA SER A 16 54.44 11.07 27.94
C SER A 16 53.44 10.50 26.93
N VAL A 17 53.82 9.54 26.10
CA VAL A 17 52.82 8.77 25.33
C VAL A 17 53.14 7.29 25.49
N ALA A 18 52.77 6.72 26.64
CA ALA A 18 52.52 5.30 26.68
C ALA A 18 51.47 5.02 25.60
N GLN A 19 51.82 4.25 24.56
CA GLN A 19 50.80 3.62 23.75
C GLN A 19 49.99 2.77 24.72
N GLN A 20 48.78 3.24 25.05
CA GLN A 20 47.77 2.37 25.63
C GLN A 20 47.57 1.28 24.60
N VAL A 21 48.23 0.13 24.81
CA VAL A 21 47.82 -1.12 24.21
C VAL A 21 46.44 -1.32 24.79
N LYS A 22 45.41 -0.88 24.05
CA LYS A 22 44.04 -1.27 24.36
C LYS A 22 44.10 -2.79 24.39
N PRO A 23 43.83 -3.44 25.53
CA PRO A 23 43.66 -4.87 25.51
C PRO A 23 42.64 -5.14 24.41
N ASP A 24 42.94 -6.06 23.50
CA ASP A 24 41.94 -6.55 22.54
C ASP A 24 40.77 -7.00 23.40
N GLN A 25 39.75 -6.16 23.43
CA GLN A 25 38.59 -6.38 24.26
C GLN A 25 37.87 -7.52 23.55
N GLU A 26 38.11 -8.76 23.99
CA GLU A 26 37.45 -9.93 23.44
C GLU A 26 35.96 -9.65 23.45
N ILE A 27 35.40 -9.48 22.25
CA ILE A 27 33.98 -9.21 22.08
C ILE A 27 33.28 -10.51 22.47
N ILE A 28 32.74 -10.57 23.69
CA ILE A 28 31.98 -11.71 24.16
C ILE A 28 30.68 -11.76 23.36
N GLU A 29 30.61 -12.68 22.40
CA GLU A 29 29.41 -12.90 21.58
C GLU A 29 28.28 -13.50 22.41
N ASN A 30 27.44 -12.64 22.97
CA ASN A 30 26.25 -13.04 23.74
C ASN A 30 24.97 -13.08 22.87
N LEU A 31 25.12 -13.10 21.54
CA LEU A 31 23.97 -13.15 20.62
C LEU A 31 23.35 -14.55 20.64
N ARG A 32 22.05 -14.60 20.94
CA ARG A 32 21.26 -15.83 21.01
C ARG A 32 20.22 -15.84 19.90
N SER A 33 19.71 -17.01 19.53
CA SER A 33 18.72 -17.13 18.45
C SER A 33 17.43 -16.33 18.71
N ASP A 34 17.05 -16.14 19.97
CA ASP A 34 15.89 -15.35 20.39
C ASP A 34 16.10 -13.83 20.27
N HIS A 35 17.36 -13.38 20.12
CA HIS A 35 17.66 -11.98 19.76
C HIS A 35 17.37 -11.66 18.29
N PHE A 36 17.15 -12.69 17.46
CA PHE A 36 16.89 -12.53 16.04
C PHE A 36 15.45 -12.92 15.71
N GLN A 37 14.77 -12.02 15.00
CA GLN A 37 13.47 -12.31 14.43
C GLN A 37 13.46 -11.88 12.97
N VAL A 38 13.06 -12.79 12.08
CA VAL A 38 12.79 -12.44 10.69
C VAL A 38 11.50 -11.62 10.64
N LYS A 39 11.61 -10.37 10.17
CA LYS A 39 10.47 -9.48 10.00
C LYS A 39 10.50 -8.86 8.61
N ARG A 40 9.34 -8.79 7.95
CA ARG A 40 9.20 -7.97 6.74
C ARG A 40 9.31 -6.49 7.13
N THR A 41 10.24 -5.79 6.49
CA THR A 41 10.51 -4.37 6.76
C THR A 41 9.76 -3.49 5.77
N PHE A 42 10.22 -3.46 4.51
CA PHE A 42 9.68 -2.58 3.47
C PHE A 42 9.50 -3.33 2.15
N ARG A 43 8.54 -2.86 1.34
CA ARG A 43 8.42 -3.27 -0.05
C ARG A 43 9.01 -2.18 -0.94
N HIS A 44 10.00 -2.56 -1.74
CA HIS A 44 10.60 -1.69 -2.74
C HIS A 44 10.02 -1.98 -4.13
N GLY A 45 10.17 -1.01 -5.03
CA GLY A 45 9.77 -1.13 -6.42
C GLY A 45 8.26 -0.97 -6.65
N PHE A 46 7.82 -1.41 -7.82
CA PHE A 46 6.44 -1.31 -8.27
C PHE A 46 5.71 -2.66 -8.09
N PRO A 47 4.39 -2.68 -7.79
CA PRO A 47 3.65 -3.94 -7.69
C PRO A 47 3.78 -4.80 -8.95
N HIS A 48 3.94 -6.12 -8.78
CA HIS A 48 3.99 -7.05 -9.90
C HIS A 48 2.61 -7.25 -10.52
N GLN A 49 2.52 -7.24 -11.85
CA GLN A 49 1.27 -7.40 -12.62
C GLN A 49 0.16 -6.45 -12.16
N PRO A 50 0.36 -5.12 -12.28
CA PRO A 50 -0.70 -4.14 -12.03
C PRO A 50 -1.85 -4.35 -13.02
N THR A 51 -3.08 -4.23 -12.55
CA THR A 51 -4.29 -4.43 -13.36
C THR A 51 -5.26 -3.27 -13.27
N ALA A 52 -5.24 -2.51 -12.17
CA ALA A 52 -6.12 -1.38 -11.95
C ALA A 52 -5.38 -0.26 -11.23
N ILE A 53 -5.83 0.98 -11.45
CA ILE A 53 -5.31 2.18 -10.77
C ILE A 53 -6.46 3.13 -10.48
N ALA A 54 -6.40 3.85 -9.36
CA ALA A 54 -7.29 4.94 -9.06
C ALA A 54 -6.53 6.03 -8.29
N PHE A 55 -7.01 7.27 -8.37
CA PHE A 55 -6.39 8.40 -7.68
C PHE A 55 -7.45 9.28 -7.03
N ASP A 56 -7.28 9.58 -5.74
CA ASP A 56 -8.03 10.63 -5.06
C ASP A 56 -7.26 11.95 -5.19
N PRO A 57 -7.76 12.93 -5.97
CA PRO A 57 -7.07 14.18 -6.19
C PRO A 57 -7.08 15.13 -4.98
N VAL A 58 -7.97 14.93 -4.01
CA VAL A 58 -8.05 15.78 -2.81
C VAL A 58 -7.11 15.25 -1.74
N GLN A 59 -7.19 13.94 -1.44
CA GLN A 59 -6.37 13.30 -0.43
C GLN A 59 -4.95 12.98 -0.93
N LYS A 60 -4.72 13.07 -2.25
CA LYS A 60 -3.46 12.71 -2.94
C LYS A 60 -3.06 11.26 -2.66
N LEU A 61 -4.04 10.36 -2.75
CA LEU A 61 -3.88 8.93 -2.58
C LEU A 61 -3.94 8.22 -3.92
N LEU A 62 -2.99 7.34 -4.18
CA LEU A 62 -2.92 6.49 -5.35
C LEU A 62 -3.16 5.04 -4.92
N ALA A 63 -4.16 4.38 -5.50
CA ALA A 63 -4.41 2.96 -5.32
C ALA A 63 -3.97 2.19 -6.57
N ILE A 64 -3.23 1.10 -6.36
CA ILE A 64 -2.79 0.20 -7.42
C ILE A 64 -3.27 -1.21 -7.08
N GLY A 65 -4.10 -1.78 -7.95
CA GLY A 65 -4.56 -3.16 -7.89
C GLY A 65 -3.71 -4.08 -8.75
N THR A 66 -3.64 -5.36 -8.37
CA THR A 66 -2.83 -6.36 -9.07
C THR A 66 -3.63 -7.60 -9.44
N LYS A 67 -3.08 -8.40 -10.36
CA LYS A 67 -3.64 -9.68 -10.78
C LYS A 67 -3.78 -10.71 -9.65
N THR A 68 -3.06 -10.52 -8.54
CA THR A 68 -3.08 -11.43 -7.37
C THR A 68 -4.02 -10.97 -6.25
N GLY A 69 -4.87 -9.98 -6.51
CA GLY A 69 -5.77 -9.41 -5.51
C GLY A 69 -5.08 -8.57 -4.46
N SER A 70 -3.84 -8.13 -4.69
CA SER A 70 -3.16 -7.18 -3.80
C SER A 70 -3.49 -5.74 -4.21
N LEU A 71 -3.71 -4.89 -3.21
CA LEU A 71 -3.86 -3.45 -3.34
C LEU A 71 -2.70 -2.75 -2.65
N ARG A 72 -2.03 -1.85 -3.37
CA ARG A 72 -1.04 -0.94 -2.79
C ARG A 72 -1.58 0.48 -2.81
N LEU A 73 -1.62 1.11 -1.64
CA LEU A 73 -2.00 2.50 -1.45
C LEU A 73 -0.74 3.32 -1.21
N LEU A 74 -0.56 4.36 -2.01
CA LEU A 74 0.57 5.28 -1.95
C LEU A 74 0.05 6.71 -1.75
N GLY A 75 0.83 7.57 -1.11
CA GLY A 75 0.47 8.97 -0.94
C GLY A 75 1.64 9.85 -0.55
N ARG A 76 1.38 10.80 0.36
CA ARG A 76 2.42 11.65 0.97
C ARG A 76 3.49 10.80 1.69
N PRO A 77 4.66 11.38 2.04
CA PRO A 77 5.69 10.67 2.79
C PRO A 77 5.12 9.95 4.01
N GLY A 78 5.42 8.65 4.15
CA GLY A 78 4.90 7.78 5.20
C GLY A 78 3.60 7.04 4.86
N VAL A 79 2.97 7.32 3.72
CA VAL A 79 1.78 6.61 3.23
C VAL A 79 2.19 5.58 2.18
N ASP A 80 2.46 4.36 2.64
CA ASP A 80 2.63 3.17 1.80
C ASP A 80 2.01 1.97 2.54
N VAL A 81 0.90 1.48 2.03
CA VAL A 81 0.16 0.37 2.63
C VAL A 81 -0.12 -0.69 1.59
N ASN A 82 0.11 -1.95 1.93
CA ASN A 82 -0.17 -3.08 1.07
C ASN A 82 -1.15 -4.04 1.76
N ILE A 83 -2.34 -4.14 1.20
CA ILE A 83 -3.42 -5.04 1.63
C ILE A 83 -3.71 -6.07 0.53
N LYS A 84 -4.45 -7.12 0.86
CA LYS A 84 -4.80 -8.18 -0.08
C LYS A 84 -6.24 -8.63 0.14
N HIS A 85 -6.99 -8.83 -0.93
CA HIS A 85 -8.29 -9.49 -0.91
C HIS A 85 -8.14 -10.94 -0.46
N GLU A 86 -9.06 -11.44 0.38
CA GLU A 86 -9.00 -12.81 0.90
C GLU A 86 -9.02 -13.87 -0.21
N GLY A 87 -9.83 -13.66 -1.27
CA GLY A 87 -9.91 -14.58 -2.41
C GLY A 87 -8.73 -14.52 -3.39
N GLY A 88 -7.86 -13.50 -3.29
CA GLY A 88 -6.72 -13.34 -4.19
C GLY A 88 -7.07 -13.17 -5.68
N ALA A 89 -8.34 -12.94 -6.02
CA ALA A 89 -8.79 -12.68 -7.37
C ALA A 89 -8.21 -11.36 -7.90
N ALA A 90 -7.96 -11.29 -9.21
CA ALA A 90 -7.41 -10.09 -9.84
C ALA A 90 -8.29 -8.87 -9.60
N VAL A 91 -7.70 -7.74 -9.23
CA VAL A 91 -8.42 -6.47 -9.13
C VAL A 91 -8.67 -5.96 -10.55
N ILE A 92 -9.92 -5.82 -10.97
CA ILE A 92 -10.28 -5.39 -12.32
C ILE A 92 -10.50 -3.87 -12.40
N GLN A 93 -11.04 -3.25 -11.36
CA GLN A 93 -11.27 -1.81 -11.33
C GLN A 93 -11.21 -1.27 -9.90
N LEU A 94 -10.83 0.00 -9.79
CA LEU A 94 -10.75 0.75 -8.54
C LEU A 94 -11.40 2.12 -8.70
N GLU A 95 -12.11 2.57 -7.68
CA GLU A 95 -12.77 3.87 -7.70
C GLU A 95 -12.81 4.47 -6.28
N PHE A 96 -12.21 5.64 -6.11
CA PHE A 96 -12.23 6.35 -4.83
C PHE A 96 -13.57 7.04 -4.62
N LEU A 97 -14.08 7.01 -3.39
CA LEU A 97 -15.05 8.00 -2.94
C LEU A 97 -14.24 9.25 -2.60
N VAL A 98 -14.17 10.17 -3.56
CA VAL A 98 -13.25 11.31 -3.54
C VAL A 98 -13.43 12.12 -2.25
N ASN A 99 -12.32 12.32 -1.53
CA ASN A 99 -12.25 13.02 -0.25
C ASN A 99 -13.00 12.37 0.92
N GLU A 100 -13.53 11.15 0.75
CA GLU A 100 -14.25 10.45 1.83
C GLU A 100 -13.37 9.45 2.57
N GLY A 101 -12.14 9.17 2.10
CA GLY A 101 -11.29 8.16 2.72
C GLY A 101 -11.89 6.75 2.60
N ALA A 102 -12.51 6.47 1.46
CA ALA A 102 -13.03 5.16 1.11
C ALA A 102 -12.72 4.82 -0.35
N LEU A 103 -12.63 3.53 -0.63
CA LEU A 103 -12.26 3.00 -1.94
C LEU A 103 -13.17 1.82 -2.27
N ILE A 104 -13.71 1.81 -3.48
CA ILE A 104 -14.39 0.68 -4.07
C ILE A 104 -13.39 -0.08 -4.94
N SER A 105 -13.36 -1.39 -4.77
CA SER A 105 -12.59 -2.28 -5.65
C SER A 105 -13.50 -3.36 -6.20
N VAL A 106 -13.31 -3.68 -7.47
CA VAL A 106 -13.98 -4.80 -8.12
C VAL A 106 -12.95 -5.86 -8.47
N THR A 107 -13.24 -7.12 -8.19
CA THR A 107 -12.36 -8.25 -8.47
C THR A 107 -12.94 -9.16 -9.56
N ALA A 108 -12.07 -9.96 -10.18
CA ALA A 108 -12.41 -10.81 -11.33
C ALA A 108 -13.37 -11.96 -10.99
N ASP A 109 -13.61 -12.22 -9.72
CA ASP A 109 -14.65 -13.10 -9.21
C ASP A 109 -15.96 -12.34 -8.93
N ASP A 110 -16.24 -11.23 -9.61
CA ASP A 110 -17.51 -10.51 -9.52
C ASP A 110 -17.89 -10.04 -8.10
N MET A 111 -16.88 -9.76 -7.28
CA MET A 111 -17.07 -9.15 -5.96
C MET A 111 -16.76 -7.66 -6.03
N LEU A 112 -17.66 -6.85 -5.46
CA LEU A 112 -17.36 -5.48 -5.07
C LEU A 112 -17.00 -5.46 -3.60
N HIS A 113 -15.98 -4.69 -3.24
CA HIS A 113 -15.59 -4.44 -1.85
C HIS A 113 -15.51 -2.95 -1.58
N LEU A 114 -16.11 -2.52 -0.48
CA LEU A 114 -15.99 -1.17 0.05
C LEU A 114 -14.93 -1.16 1.15
N TRP A 115 -13.86 -0.38 0.95
CA TRP A 115 -12.75 -0.24 1.87
C TRP A 115 -12.85 1.05 2.67
N ASN A 116 -12.62 0.97 3.98
CA ASN A 116 -12.34 2.11 4.84
C ASN A 116 -10.85 2.42 4.81
N LEU A 117 -10.48 3.64 4.43
CA LEU A 117 -9.10 4.12 4.43
C LEU A 117 -8.79 5.11 5.55
N ARG A 118 -9.78 5.44 6.40
CA ARG A 118 -9.61 6.40 7.52
C ARG A 118 -8.81 5.80 8.68
N GLN A 119 -8.72 4.47 8.74
CA GLN A 119 -7.93 3.76 9.76
C GLN A 119 -6.50 3.53 9.28
N LYS A 120 -5.56 3.37 10.22
CA LYS A 120 -4.15 3.10 9.92
C LYS A 120 -3.96 1.86 9.03
N ILE A 121 -4.81 0.86 9.21
CA ILE A 121 -4.86 -0.34 8.39
C ILE A 121 -6.19 -0.29 7.65
N PRO A 122 -6.21 -0.22 6.31
CA PRO A 122 -7.42 -0.30 5.53
C PRO A 122 -8.18 -1.60 5.79
N GLN A 123 -9.50 -1.51 5.88
CA GLN A 123 -10.35 -2.66 6.15
C GLN A 123 -11.52 -2.70 5.17
N VAL A 124 -11.93 -3.89 4.79
CA VAL A 124 -13.18 -4.10 4.05
C VAL A 124 -14.34 -3.90 5.03
N ILE A 125 -15.21 -2.93 4.75
CA ILE A 125 -16.44 -2.69 5.52
C ILE A 125 -17.53 -3.63 5.02
N GLN A 126 -17.72 -3.67 3.70
CA GLN A 126 -18.80 -4.42 3.06
C GLN A 126 -18.30 -5.07 1.77
N SER A 127 -18.90 -6.20 1.44
CA SER A 127 -18.65 -6.94 0.21
C SER A 127 -19.96 -7.37 -0.40
N LEU A 128 -20.05 -7.31 -1.74
CA LEU A 128 -21.23 -7.70 -2.49
C LEU A 128 -20.79 -8.60 -3.65
N LYS A 129 -21.36 -9.81 -3.70
CA LYS A 129 -21.19 -10.73 -4.82
C LYS A 129 -22.27 -10.45 -5.86
N PHE A 130 -21.88 -10.11 -7.09
CA PHE A 130 -22.80 -10.15 -8.22
C PHE A 130 -23.10 -11.60 -8.58
N GLN A 131 -24.38 -11.94 -8.58
CA GLN A 131 -24.85 -13.27 -8.97
C GLN A 131 -25.39 -13.18 -10.41
N ARG A 132 -25.01 -14.13 -11.27
CA ARG A 132 -25.51 -14.37 -12.64
C ARG A 132 -24.97 -13.51 -13.77
N GLU A 133 -24.40 -12.34 -13.50
CA GLU A 133 -23.80 -11.48 -14.53
C GLU A 133 -22.38 -11.07 -14.11
N ARG A 134 -21.43 -11.18 -15.06
CA ARG A 134 -20.05 -10.75 -14.84
C ARG A 134 -19.94 -9.23 -14.88
N ILE A 135 -19.22 -8.66 -13.93
CA ILE A 135 -18.97 -7.21 -13.90
C ILE A 135 -17.88 -6.87 -14.91
N THR A 136 -18.14 -5.88 -15.76
CA THR A 136 -17.18 -5.40 -16.76
C THR A 136 -16.64 -4.01 -16.47
N SER A 137 -17.45 -3.16 -15.84
CA SER A 137 -17.07 -1.79 -15.52
C SER A 137 -17.91 -1.22 -14.39
N ILE A 138 -17.34 -0.31 -13.61
CA ILE A 138 -18.06 0.54 -12.67
C ILE A 138 -17.84 2.01 -12.98
N HIS A 139 -18.78 2.85 -12.55
CA HIS A 139 -18.63 4.30 -12.57
C HIS A 139 -19.38 4.94 -11.40
N LEU A 140 -18.67 5.80 -10.67
CA LEU A 140 -19.16 6.64 -9.60
C LEU A 140 -19.07 8.11 -10.02
N PRO A 141 -20.20 8.77 -10.31
CA PRO A 141 -20.21 10.22 -10.48
C PRO A 141 -19.79 10.91 -9.18
N LEU A 142 -19.12 12.06 -9.31
CA LEU A 142 -18.67 12.85 -8.16
C LEU A 142 -19.86 13.20 -7.25
N GLN A 143 -19.72 12.96 -5.95
CA GLN A 143 -20.76 13.21 -4.92
C GLN A 143 -22.08 12.43 -5.12
N SER A 144 -22.11 11.41 -5.98
CA SER A 144 -23.26 10.53 -6.11
C SER A 144 -23.33 9.53 -4.97
N LYS A 145 -24.54 9.24 -4.50
CA LYS A 145 -24.82 8.10 -3.60
C LYS A 145 -24.96 6.77 -4.34
N TRP A 146 -24.96 6.83 -5.66
CA TRP A 146 -25.24 5.71 -6.55
C TRP A 146 -24.03 5.39 -7.41
N LEU A 147 -23.61 4.12 -7.35
CA LEU A 147 -22.60 3.53 -8.21
C LEU A 147 -23.28 2.77 -9.35
N TYR A 148 -22.85 3.02 -10.58
CA TYR A 148 -23.30 2.27 -11.75
C TYR A 148 -22.39 1.07 -11.98
N VAL A 149 -22.97 -0.10 -12.16
CA VAL A 149 -22.26 -1.36 -12.40
C VAL A 149 -22.71 -1.92 -13.75
N GLY A 150 -21.82 -1.84 -14.74
CA GLY A 150 -22.01 -2.42 -16.06
C GLY A 150 -21.61 -3.88 -16.10
N THR A 151 -22.42 -4.69 -16.80
CA THR A 151 -22.20 -6.13 -16.92
C THR A 151 -21.94 -6.58 -18.35
N GLU A 152 -21.42 -7.79 -18.51
CA GLU A 152 -21.14 -8.39 -19.83
C GLU A 152 -22.38 -8.53 -20.72
N ARG A 153 -23.59 -8.51 -20.14
CA ARG A 153 -24.85 -8.54 -20.87
C ARG A 153 -25.28 -7.17 -21.38
N GLY A 154 -24.52 -6.11 -21.10
CA GLY A 154 -24.83 -4.72 -21.45
C GLY A 154 -25.78 -4.03 -20.46
N ASN A 155 -26.28 -4.73 -19.43
CA ASN A 155 -27.13 -4.13 -18.42
C ASN A 155 -26.32 -3.25 -17.46
N ILE A 156 -26.96 -2.20 -16.94
CA ILE A 156 -26.39 -1.36 -15.88
C ILE A 156 -27.26 -1.52 -14.63
N HIS A 157 -26.65 -2.07 -13.59
CA HIS A 157 -27.24 -2.16 -12.26
C HIS A 157 -26.83 -0.94 -11.45
N VAL A 158 -27.70 -0.51 -10.54
CA VAL A 158 -27.44 0.65 -9.69
C VAL A 158 -27.27 0.20 -8.25
N LEU A 159 -26.15 0.54 -7.64
CA LEU A 159 -25.80 0.18 -6.26
C LEU A 159 -25.86 1.43 -5.37
N HIS A 160 -26.53 1.34 -4.22
CA HIS A 160 -26.49 2.40 -3.22
C HIS A 160 -25.22 2.27 -2.37
N ILE A 161 -24.40 3.31 -2.29
CA ILE A 161 -23.06 3.24 -1.68
C ILE A 161 -23.10 3.10 -0.16
N GLU A 162 -23.99 3.86 0.51
CA GLU A 162 -24.04 3.87 1.98
C GLU A 162 -24.57 2.54 2.55
N THR A 163 -25.52 1.90 1.86
CA THR A 163 -26.08 0.61 2.29
C THR A 163 -25.37 -0.58 1.63
N PHE A 164 -24.67 -0.34 0.52
CA PHE A 164 -24.00 -1.34 -0.32
C PHE A 164 -24.95 -2.44 -0.82
N VAL A 165 -26.17 -2.04 -1.15
CA VAL A 165 -27.26 -2.89 -1.66
C VAL A 165 -27.66 -2.46 -3.06
N LEU A 166 -27.94 -3.43 -3.93
CA LEU A 166 -28.44 -3.17 -5.28
C LEU A 166 -29.86 -2.61 -5.23
N SER A 167 -30.06 -1.53 -5.99
CA SER A 167 -31.38 -1.02 -6.30
C SER A 167 -32.14 -2.03 -7.17
N GLY A 168 -33.47 -2.06 -7.05
CA GLY A 168 -34.32 -2.78 -7.99
C GLY A 168 -34.35 -2.15 -9.39
N TYR A 169 -33.78 -0.95 -9.54
CA TYR A 169 -33.67 -0.26 -10.82
C TYR A 169 -32.50 -0.78 -11.65
N VAL A 170 -32.80 -1.23 -12.87
CA VAL A 170 -31.82 -1.73 -13.85
C VAL A 170 -32.05 -1.04 -15.18
N ILE A 171 -31.01 -0.45 -15.75
CA ILE A 171 -31.02 0.07 -17.11
C ILE A 171 -30.71 -1.11 -18.03
N ASN A 172 -31.72 -1.56 -18.76
CA ASN A 172 -31.57 -2.67 -19.70
C ASN A 172 -31.13 -2.12 -21.05
N TRP A 173 -30.04 -2.67 -21.61
CA TRP A 173 -29.50 -2.19 -22.88
C TRP A 173 -30.53 -2.22 -24.01
N ASN A 174 -31.37 -3.24 -24.05
CA ASN A 174 -32.39 -3.44 -25.07
C ASN A 174 -33.58 -2.47 -24.95
N LYS A 175 -33.77 -1.83 -23.80
CA LYS A 175 -34.80 -0.80 -23.59
C LYS A 175 -34.25 0.61 -23.77
N ALA A 176 -32.94 0.78 -23.84
CA ALA A 176 -32.29 2.08 -24.02
C ALA A 176 -32.13 2.47 -25.49
N ILE A 177 -32.26 1.50 -26.41
CA ILE A 177 -32.13 1.68 -27.86
C ILE A 177 -33.53 1.56 -28.49
N GLU A 178 -34.42 2.52 -28.20
CA GLU A 178 -35.57 2.76 -29.08
C GLU A 178 -35.13 3.82 -30.10
N VAL A 179 -34.72 3.34 -31.28
CA VAL A 179 -34.52 4.13 -32.51
C VAL A 179 -35.35 3.50 -33.61
#